data_AF-A0A397GJU0-F1
#
_entry.id   AF-A0A397GJU0-F1
#
_cell.length_a   1.000
_cell.length_b   1.000
_cell.length_c   1.000
_cell.angle_alpha   90.00
_cell.angle_beta   90.00
_cell.angle_gamma   90.00
#
_symmetry.space_group_name_H-M   'P 1'
#
loop_
_entity.id
_entity.type
_entity.pdbx_description
1 polymer ?
#
loop_
_entity_poly.entity_id
_entity_poly.type
_entity_poly.pdbx_seq_one_letter_code
_entity_poly.pdbx_strand_id
1 'polypeptide(L)'
;MAFLQNLQQKLIELYQNFPGEISKVNVQLKPDGYLIRTPEQTISVSTENIKKKDFNPYLLDLFNADLDFDFGLYAETDLKKLLEYSDNINNPNGKRLLAYSLLETRINQLQLNITKKELQVQLTKNSTQNVIRLRTISKRAYRLLKEVDEFPIRLAEKVTPRWLFRLTKKEFEEFIQKCSHMSKLENRDIDNLINSSPIRSQSINITSIVSDPHYNSLDTINTNTINSQLYRPVDNNDILEHNNTGIWKLVTQNLRGISEDLKQQTWWDYCVNENLDIVFITKTKTTTISEKMIFSKQKMNNQTRKVNNERKMYNLWWSSVAEAHNNNLGSGVAMGDWNATPNPSIDRFPEKRKTSAESSLIQSLMYSGYIDIYRILNKDKVKFTFHQIFNNTIRSKSRIDSIWINQTYEDSIMEADIDDMTLVANSDHLCARISIDVKNYCDGLSYKKHKRLNY
;
A
#
# COMPACT_ATOMS: atom_id res chain seq x y z
N MET A 1 -33.02 -27.32 19.14
CA MET A 1 -33.88 -28.50 19.38
C MET A 1 -35.36 -28.18 19.23
N ALA A 2 -35.88 -27.10 19.84
CA ALA A 2 -37.29 -26.72 19.75
C ALA A 2 -37.86 -26.58 18.31
N PHE A 3 -37.07 -26.06 17.36
CA PHE A 3 -37.50 -25.95 15.95
C PHE A 3 -37.72 -27.32 15.28
N LEU A 4 -36.83 -28.28 15.53
CA LEU A 4 -36.93 -29.63 14.97
C LEU A 4 -38.11 -30.41 15.58
N GLN A 5 -38.34 -30.28 16.89
CA GLN A 5 -39.51 -30.87 17.56
C GLN A 5 -40.83 -30.28 17.05
N ASN A 6 -40.90 -28.95 16.84
CA ASN A 6 -42.08 -28.30 16.28
C ASN A 6 -42.37 -28.76 14.84
N LEU A 7 -41.32 -28.92 14.02
CA LEU A 7 -41.47 -29.39 12.64
C LEU A 7 -41.92 -30.85 12.58
N GLN A 8 -41.40 -31.69 13.47
CA GLN A 8 -41.76 -33.10 13.59
C GLN A 8 -43.21 -33.28 14.08
N GLN A 9 -43.64 -32.47 15.06
CA GLN A 9 -45.03 -32.45 15.54
C GLN A 9 -46.00 -32.01 14.44
N LYS A 10 -45.68 -30.95 13.69
CA LYS A 10 -46.50 -30.49 12.55
C LYS A 10 -46.58 -31.52 11.42
N LEU A 11 -45.50 -32.26 11.17
CA LEU A 11 -45.49 -33.37 10.21
C LEU A 11 -46.40 -34.51 10.66
N ILE A 12 -46.39 -34.85 11.95
CA ILE A 12 -47.26 -35.87 12.53
C ILE A 12 -48.73 -35.42 12.48
N GLU A 13 -49.04 -34.18 12.83
CA GLU A 13 -50.38 -33.60 12.75
C GLU A 13 -50.90 -33.54 11.31
N LEU A 14 -50.03 -33.18 10.35
CA LEU A 14 -50.35 -33.29 8.92
C LEU A 14 -50.67 -34.74 8.55
N TYR A 15 -49.81 -35.69 8.92
CA TYR A 15 -50.01 -37.12 8.62
C TYR A 15 -51.29 -37.69 9.24
N GLN A 16 -51.65 -37.28 10.46
CA GLN A 16 -52.84 -37.76 11.17
C GLN A 16 -54.14 -37.18 10.62
N ASN A 17 -54.10 -35.98 10.03
CA ASN A 17 -55.26 -35.30 9.46
C ASN A 17 -55.50 -35.61 7.97
N PHE A 18 -54.66 -36.42 7.31
CA PHE A 18 -54.93 -36.89 5.95
C PHE A 18 -55.83 -38.14 5.97
N PRO A 19 -57.10 -38.06 5.52
CA PRO A 19 -58.01 -39.20 5.53
C PRO A 19 -57.60 -40.21 4.45
N GLY A 20 -57.25 -41.44 4.83
CA GLY A 20 -57.30 -42.69 4.03
C GLY A 20 -56.61 -42.79 2.65
N GLU A 21 -56.19 -41.70 2.02
CA GLU A 21 -55.80 -41.63 0.60
C GLU A 21 -54.36 -41.12 0.40
N ILE A 22 -53.46 -41.40 1.36
CA ILE A 22 -52.03 -41.06 1.23
C ILE A 22 -51.42 -41.67 -0.04
N SER A 23 -51.94 -42.83 -0.50
CA SER A 23 -51.55 -43.46 -1.77
C SER A 23 -51.83 -42.61 -3.01
N LYS A 24 -52.68 -41.57 -2.90
CA LYS A 24 -53.01 -40.65 -3.99
C LYS A 24 -52.24 -39.32 -3.93
N VAL A 25 -51.43 -39.09 -2.90
CA VAL A 25 -50.56 -37.90 -2.81
C VAL A 25 -49.23 -38.20 -3.51
N ASN A 26 -48.95 -37.50 -4.61
CA ASN A 26 -47.70 -37.62 -5.35
C ASN A 26 -46.82 -36.40 -5.07
N VAL A 27 -45.67 -36.62 -4.43
CA VAL A 27 -44.66 -35.58 -4.20
C VAL A 27 -43.56 -35.72 -5.26
N GLN A 28 -43.47 -34.74 -6.15
CA GLN A 28 -42.42 -34.68 -7.16
C GLN A 28 -41.36 -33.66 -6.75
N LEU A 29 -40.12 -34.12 -6.58
CA LEU A 29 -38.96 -33.26 -6.36
C LEU A 29 -38.62 -32.53 -7.67
N LYS A 30 -38.51 -31.20 -7.62
CA LYS A 30 -38.05 -30.35 -8.72
C LYS A 30 -36.77 -29.59 -8.33
N PRO A 31 -35.97 -29.08 -9.29
CA PRO A 31 -34.76 -28.30 -8.99
C PRO A 31 -35.02 -27.00 -8.20
N ASP A 32 -36.23 -26.43 -8.33
CA ASP A 32 -36.68 -25.17 -7.75
C ASP A 32 -37.63 -25.36 -6.56
N GLY A 33 -38.00 -26.60 -6.23
CA GLY A 33 -38.90 -26.87 -5.12
C GLY A 33 -39.52 -28.25 -5.14
N TYR A 34 -40.72 -28.35 -4.56
CA TYR A 34 -41.46 -29.61 -4.54
C TYR A 34 -42.88 -29.36 -5.02
N LEU A 35 -43.36 -30.25 -5.89
CA LEU A 35 -44.74 -30.25 -6.36
C LEU A 35 -45.50 -31.33 -5.61
N ILE A 36 -46.49 -30.94 -4.81
CA ILE A 36 -47.35 -31.87 -4.09
C ILE A 36 -48.67 -31.94 -4.86
N ARG A 37 -48.97 -33.09 -5.46
CA ARG A 37 -50.23 -33.34 -6.17
C ARG A 37 -51.13 -34.20 -5.29
N THR A 38 -52.33 -33.72 -5.03
CA THR A 38 -53.45 -34.50 -4.49
C THR A 38 -54.49 -34.70 -5.61
N PRO A 39 -55.51 -35.55 -5.43
CA PRO A 39 -56.61 -35.68 -6.40
C PRO A 39 -57.33 -34.35 -6.69
N GLU A 40 -57.34 -33.43 -5.72
CA GLU A 40 -58.12 -32.20 -5.76
C GLU A 40 -57.29 -30.97 -6.15
N GLN A 41 -55.98 -30.98 -5.88
CA GLN A 41 -55.14 -29.81 -6.08
C GLN A 41 -53.67 -30.14 -6.33
N THR A 42 -52.96 -29.18 -6.93
CA THR A 42 -51.50 -29.20 -7.06
C THR A 42 -50.91 -28.00 -6.32
N ILE A 43 -50.13 -28.27 -5.28
CA ILE A 43 -49.43 -27.26 -4.49
C ILE A 43 -47.98 -27.21 -4.95
N SER A 44 -47.54 -26.05 -5.45
CA SER A 44 -46.13 -25.80 -5.75
C SER A 44 -45.47 -25.10 -4.57
N VAL A 45 -44.52 -25.77 -3.91
CA VAL A 45 -43.72 -25.20 -2.84
C VAL A 45 -42.38 -24.78 -3.41
N SER A 46 -42.25 -23.49 -3.73
CA SER A 46 -40.97 -22.91 -4.16
C SER A 46 -39.96 -22.95 -3.02
N THR A 47 -38.76 -23.43 -3.30
CA THR A 47 -37.62 -23.35 -2.38
C THR A 47 -36.88 -22.02 -2.47
N GLU A 48 -37.33 -21.08 -3.32
CA GLU A 48 -36.76 -19.73 -3.42
C GLU A 48 -36.92 -18.94 -2.10
N ASN A 49 -37.88 -19.34 -1.26
CA ASN A 49 -38.11 -18.79 0.08
C ASN A 49 -37.38 -19.55 1.20
N ILE A 50 -36.56 -20.57 0.91
CA ILE A 50 -35.60 -21.08 1.88
C ILE A 50 -34.66 -19.93 2.20
N LYS A 51 -34.79 -19.37 3.42
CA LYS A 51 -34.12 -18.16 3.92
C LYS A 51 -32.77 -17.96 3.25
N LYS A 52 -32.73 -17.06 2.25
CA LYS A 52 -31.47 -16.61 1.66
C LYS A 52 -30.60 -16.15 2.82
N LYS A 53 -29.40 -16.71 2.90
CA LYS A 53 -28.47 -16.36 3.96
C LYS A 53 -28.08 -14.90 3.78
N ASP A 54 -28.34 -14.10 4.80
CA ASP A 54 -27.91 -12.71 4.78
C ASP A 54 -26.40 -12.66 5.01
N PHE A 55 -25.68 -12.19 3.98
CA PHE A 55 -24.22 -12.04 4.00
C PHE A 55 -23.78 -10.64 4.43
N ASN A 56 -24.68 -9.66 4.49
CA ASN A 56 -24.32 -8.26 4.76
C ASN A 56 -23.53 -8.09 6.06
N PRO A 57 -23.88 -8.75 7.19
CA PRO A 57 -23.09 -8.63 8.42
C PRO A 57 -21.65 -9.09 8.29
N TYR A 58 -21.38 -10.07 7.41
CA TYR A 58 -20.05 -10.64 7.18
C TYR A 58 -19.24 -9.82 6.18
N LEU A 59 -19.91 -9.23 5.19
CA LEU A 59 -19.29 -8.29 4.26
C LEU A 59 -18.83 -7.04 5.02
N LEU A 60 -19.71 -6.43 5.81
CA LEU A 60 -19.37 -5.25 6.61
C LEU A 60 -18.25 -5.54 7.62
N ASP A 61 -18.30 -6.71 8.27
CA ASP A 61 -17.24 -7.17 9.17
C ASP A 61 -15.88 -7.27 8.46
N LEU A 62 -15.84 -7.78 7.24
CA LEU A 62 -14.58 -7.95 6.51
C LEU A 62 -14.02 -6.62 6.00
N PHE A 63 -14.87 -5.78 5.40
CA PHE A 63 -14.42 -4.54 4.76
C PHE A 63 -14.22 -3.38 5.74
N ASN A 64 -14.82 -3.43 6.93
CA ASN A 64 -14.63 -2.42 7.99
C ASN A 64 -13.76 -2.93 9.16
N ALA A 65 -13.18 -4.12 9.07
CA ALA A 65 -12.32 -4.66 10.13
C ALA A 65 -11.05 -3.83 10.30
N ASP A 66 -10.57 -3.75 11.53
CA ASP A 66 -9.24 -3.24 11.84
C ASP A 66 -8.16 -4.05 11.10
N LEU A 67 -7.07 -3.36 10.77
CA LEU A 67 -5.96 -3.93 10.02
C LEU A 67 -4.83 -4.33 10.97
N ASP A 68 -4.26 -5.51 10.77
CA ASP A 68 -3.08 -5.99 11.47
C ASP A 68 -1.94 -6.28 10.49
N PHE A 69 -0.74 -5.89 10.92
CA PHE A 69 0.50 -5.96 10.17
C PHE A 69 1.42 -7.04 10.77
N ASP A 70 0.87 -8.24 10.97
CA ASP A 70 1.64 -9.39 11.46
C ASP A 70 2.47 -10.02 10.33
N PHE A 71 3.51 -9.30 9.91
CA PHE A 71 4.49 -9.73 8.92
C PHE A 71 5.15 -11.08 9.26
N GLY A 72 5.24 -11.43 10.55
CA GLY A 72 5.79 -12.71 10.98
C GLY A 72 4.98 -13.88 10.44
N LEU A 73 3.66 -13.75 10.41
CA LEU A 73 2.78 -14.76 9.83
C LEU A 73 2.91 -14.85 8.30
N TYR A 74 3.07 -13.73 7.59
CA TYR A 74 3.25 -13.73 6.12
C TYR A 74 4.54 -14.43 5.68
N ALA A 75 5.61 -14.28 6.45
CA ALA A 75 6.89 -14.93 6.17
C ALA A 75 6.91 -16.41 6.60
N GLU A 76 5.86 -16.90 7.27
CA GLU A 76 5.85 -18.25 7.80
C GLU A 76 5.59 -19.30 6.70
N THR A 77 6.51 -20.25 6.59
CA THR A 77 6.47 -21.32 5.57
C THR A 77 6.45 -22.72 6.18
N ASP A 78 6.71 -22.82 7.50
CA ASP A 78 6.66 -24.07 8.23
C ASP A 78 5.22 -24.55 8.42
N LEU A 79 4.96 -25.77 7.95
CA LEU A 79 3.62 -26.37 7.98
C LEU A 79 3.08 -26.47 9.41
N LYS A 80 3.94 -26.84 10.38
CA LYS A 80 3.51 -27.07 11.76
C LYS A 80 3.13 -25.75 12.42
N LYS A 81 3.92 -24.70 12.26
CA LYS A 81 3.60 -23.37 12.77
C LYS A 81 2.33 -22.79 12.14
N LEU A 82 2.15 -22.92 10.82
CA LEU A 82 0.90 -22.49 10.17
C LEU A 82 -0.32 -23.20 10.77
N LEU A 83 -0.21 -24.49 11.06
CA LEU A 83 -1.25 -25.25 11.76
C LEU A 83 -1.49 -24.71 13.18
N GLU A 84 -0.44 -24.48 13.96
CA GLU A 84 -0.52 -23.88 15.30
C GLU A 84 -1.23 -22.52 15.27
N TYR A 85 -0.89 -21.64 14.33
CA TYR A 85 -1.57 -20.35 14.15
C TYR A 85 -3.06 -20.51 13.81
N SER A 86 -3.38 -21.46 12.92
CA SER A 86 -4.76 -21.67 12.45
C SER A 86 -5.66 -22.35 13.49
N ASP A 87 -5.09 -23.21 14.35
CA ASP A 87 -5.78 -24.00 15.36
C ASP A 87 -5.96 -23.23 16.69
N ASN A 88 -5.07 -22.28 16.99
CA ASN A 88 -5.17 -21.47 18.21
C ASN A 88 -6.41 -20.57 18.19
N ILE A 89 -7.38 -20.86 19.06
CA ILE A 89 -8.64 -20.11 19.18
C ILE A 89 -8.46 -18.69 19.73
N ASN A 90 -7.34 -18.42 20.41
CA ASN A 90 -7.04 -17.10 20.95
C ASN A 90 -6.52 -16.13 19.87
N ASN A 91 -6.14 -16.65 18.71
CA ASN A 91 -5.79 -15.80 17.58
C ASN A 91 -7.04 -15.14 16.98
N PRO A 92 -6.99 -13.85 16.62
CA PRO A 92 -8.05 -13.20 15.87
C PRO A 92 -8.42 -13.96 14.60
N ASN A 93 -9.69 -13.92 14.17
CA ASN A 93 -10.09 -14.74 13.02
C ASN A 93 -9.32 -14.34 11.75
N GLY A 94 -9.04 -13.05 11.55
CA GLY A 94 -8.20 -12.57 10.45
C GLY A 94 -6.86 -13.31 10.35
N LYS A 95 -6.10 -13.40 11.45
CA LYS A 95 -4.84 -14.16 11.49
C LYS A 95 -5.03 -15.64 11.21
N ARG A 96 -6.09 -16.23 11.76
CA ARG A 96 -6.40 -17.65 11.52
C ARG A 96 -6.74 -17.89 10.05
N LEU A 97 -7.52 -17.01 9.43
CA LEU A 97 -7.85 -17.08 7.99
C LEU A 97 -6.61 -16.94 7.12
N LEU A 98 -5.71 -15.99 7.44
CA LEU A 98 -4.42 -15.88 6.74
C LEU A 98 -3.59 -17.16 6.89
N ALA A 99 -3.46 -17.68 8.11
CA ALA A 99 -2.75 -18.93 8.34
C ALA A 99 -3.35 -20.09 7.52
N TYR A 100 -4.68 -20.18 7.42
CA TYR A 100 -5.36 -21.14 6.55
C TYR A 100 -5.11 -20.91 5.05
N SER A 101 -5.02 -19.66 4.59
CA SER A 101 -4.67 -19.32 3.21
C SER A 101 -3.25 -19.77 2.87
N LEU A 102 -2.27 -19.39 3.70
CA LEU A 102 -0.88 -19.79 3.56
C LEU A 102 -0.72 -21.32 3.65
N LEU A 103 -1.51 -21.97 4.50
CA LEU A 103 -1.56 -23.43 4.60
C LEU A 103 -1.98 -24.08 3.27
N GLU A 104 -2.98 -23.53 2.56
CA GLU A 104 -3.38 -24.04 1.23
C GLU A 104 -2.24 -23.91 0.22
N THR A 105 -1.56 -22.76 0.19
CA THR A 105 -0.38 -22.54 -0.65
C THR A 105 0.70 -23.58 -0.37
N ARG A 106 1.03 -23.80 0.92
CA ARG A 106 2.05 -24.77 1.33
C ARG A 106 1.66 -26.20 1.01
N ILE A 107 0.39 -26.55 1.22
CA ILE A 107 -0.18 -27.83 0.86
C ILE A 107 -0.03 -28.11 -0.63
N ASN A 108 -0.36 -27.13 -1.49
CA ASN A 108 -0.24 -27.26 -2.93
C ASN A 108 1.21 -27.48 -3.37
N GLN A 109 2.18 -26.78 -2.74
CA GLN A 109 3.60 -27.01 -2.98
C GLN A 109 4.04 -28.42 -2.57
N LEU A 110 3.61 -28.91 -1.41
CA LEU A 110 3.95 -30.26 -0.95
C LEU A 110 3.38 -31.34 -1.88
N GLN A 111 2.17 -31.14 -2.41
CA GLN A 111 1.54 -32.09 -3.35
C GLN A 111 2.34 -32.31 -4.64
N LEU A 112 3.26 -31.41 -4.99
CA LEU A 112 4.18 -31.60 -6.11
C LEU A 112 5.25 -32.66 -5.83
N ASN A 113 5.59 -32.87 -4.55
CA ASN A 113 6.74 -33.67 -4.14
C ASN A 113 6.37 -34.95 -3.38
N ILE A 114 5.18 -34.99 -2.76
CA ILE A 114 4.74 -36.14 -1.96
C ILE A 114 3.36 -36.63 -2.38
N THR A 115 3.10 -37.90 -2.11
CA THR A 115 1.81 -38.53 -2.42
C THR A 115 0.69 -37.97 -1.54
N LYS A 116 -0.56 -38.09 -2.01
CA LYS A 116 -1.75 -37.70 -1.24
C LYS A 116 -1.83 -38.40 0.12
N LYS A 117 -1.39 -39.65 0.21
CA LYS A 117 -1.39 -40.45 1.44
C LYS A 117 -0.37 -39.92 2.44
N GLU A 118 0.86 -39.64 2.00
CA GLU A 118 1.90 -39.06 2.86
C GLU A 118 1.49 -37.69 3.39
N LEU A 119 0.93 -36.85 2.53
CA LEU A 119 0.44 -35.54 2.94
C LEU A 119 -0.71 -35.64 3.96
N GLN A 120 -1.61 -36.62 3.80
CA GLN A 120 -2.65 -36.88 4.80
C GLN A 120 -2.06 -37.34 6.14
N VAL A 121 -0.99 -38.15 6.13
CA VAL A 121 -0.28 -38.55 7.35
C VAL A 121 0.39 -37.34 8.02
N GLN A 122 1.06 -36.47 7.24
CA GLN A 122 1.69 -35.26 7.78
C GLN A 122 0.66 -34.29 8.39
N LEU A 123 -0.48 -34.08 7.74
CA LEU A 123 -1.53 -33.20 8.27
C LEU A 123 -2.17 -33.80 9.53
N THR A 124 -2.46 -35.10 9.54
CA THR A 124 -3.00 -35.80 10.73
C THR A 124 -2.03 -35.76 11.91
N LYS A 125 -0.71 -35.85 11.64
CA LYS A 125 0.31 -35.82 12.69
C LYS A 125 0.44 -34.45 13.36
N ASN A 126 0.22 -33.36 12.61
CA ASN A 126 0.50 -32.01 13.07
C ASN A 126 -0.75 -31.19 13.42
N SER A 127 -1.96 -31.63 13.07
CA SER A 127 -3.21 -30.93 13.40
C SER A 127 -4.14 -31.82 14.22
N THR A 128 -4.80 -31.21 15.19
CA THR A 128 -5.88 -31.86 15.94
C THR A 128 -7.20 -31.87 15.16
N GLN A 129 -7.27 -31.15 14.04
CA GLN A 129 -8.48 -31.08 13.23
C GLN A 129 -8.62 -32.26 12.29
N ASN A 130 -9.87 -32.60 11.99
CA ASN A 130 -10.19 -33.49 10.89
C ASN A 130 -9.61 -32.91 9.58
N VAL A 131 -8.78 -33.70 8.88
CA VAL A 131 -8.06 -33.27 7.67
C VAL A 131 -9.00 -32.77 6.57
N ILE A 132 -10.20 -33.35 6.41
CA ILE A 132 -11.18 -32.90 5.41
C ILE A 132 -11.69 -31.49 5.74
N ARG A 133 -11.97 -31.25 7.02
CA ARG A 133 -12.37 -29.92 7.49
C ARG A 133 -11.26 -28.89 7.30
N LEU A 134 -10.04 -29.23 7.72
CA LEU A 134 -8.85 -28.40 7.54
C LEU A 134 -8.65 -27.99 6.08
N ARG A 135 -8.71 -28.96 5.15
CA ARG A 135 -8.62 -28.75 3.70
C ARG A 135 -9.73 -27.86 3.15
N THR A 136 -10.94 -28.04 3.64
CA THR A 136 -12.08 -27.24 3.19
C THR A 136 -11.93 -25.79 3.63
N ILE A 137 -11.48 -25.55 4.87
CA ILE A 137 -11.27 -24.20 5.39
C ILE A 137 -10.10 -23.52 4.66
N SER A 138 -8.95 -24.17 4.56
CA SER A 138 -7.75 -23.63 3.88
C SER A 138 -8.04 -23.20 2.45
N LYS A 139 -8.63 -24.09 1.64
CA LYS A 139 -9.05 -23.75 0.27
C LYS A 139 -10.03 -22.57 0.20
N ARG A 140 -10.97 -22.46 1.14
CA ARG A 140 -11.95 -21.36 1.18
C ARG A 140 -11.34 -20.06 1.65
N ALA A 141 -10.46 -20.09 2.64
CA ALA A 141 -9.74 -18.93 3.13
C ALA A 141 -8.82 -18.36 2.05
N TYR A 142 -8.06 -19.22 1.35
CA TYR A 142 -7.23 -18.83 0.21
C TYR A 142 -8.03 -18.11 -0.88
N ARG A 143 -9.19 -18.69 -1.27
CA ARG A 143 -10.07 -18.05 -2.26
C ARG A 143 -10.68 -16.74 -1.78
N LEU A 144 -11.02 -16.64 -0.49
CA LEU A 144 -11.56 -15.42 0.08
C LEU A 144 -10.53 -14.29 0.07
N LEU A 145 -9.34 -14.54 0.62
CA LEU A 145 -8.30 -13.51 0.74
C LEU A 145 -7.76 -13.06 -0.62
N LYS A 146 -7.80 -13.91 -1.64
CA LYS A 146 -7.51 -13.50 -3.01
C LYS A 146 -8.49 -12.45 -3.56
N GLU A 147 -9.72 -12.38 -3.05
CA GLU A 147 -10.79 -11.50 -3.55
C GLU A 147 -10.96 -10.22 -2.71
N VAL A 148 -10.43 -10.18 -1.49
CA VAL A 148 -10.55 -9.03 -0.57
C VAL A 148 -9.21 -8.41 -0.19
N ASP A 149 -8.18 -8.78 -0.95
CA ASP A 149 -6.77 -8.58 -0.71
C ASP A 149 -6.25 -9.31 0.55
N GLU A 150 -5.14 -10.03 0.38
CA GLU A 150 -4.56 -10.85 1.45
C GLU A 150 -3.83 -10.00 2.49
N PHE A 151 -3.48 -8.76 2.14
CA PHE A 151 -2.73 -7.82 2.97
C PHE A 151 -3.32 -6.41 2.91
N PRO A 152 -3.37 -5.67 4.04
CA PRO A 152 -3.04 -6.10 5.41
C PRO A 152 -4.11 -7.03 6.03
N ILE A 153 -3.81 -7.68 7.16
CA ILE A 153 -4.72 -8.68 7.75
C ILE A 153 -5.97 -7.97 8.27
N ARG A 154 -7.12 -8.25 7.68
CA ARG A 154 -8.42 -7.79 8.19
C ARG A 154 -8.81 -8.62 9.42
N LEU A 155 -8.86 -8.01 10.61
CA LEU A 155 -9.19 -8.65 11.90
C LEU A 155 -10.69 -8.94 12.05
N ALA A 156 -11.27 -9.65 11.08
CA ALA A 156 -12.70 -9.99 11.04
C ALA A 156 -13.17 -10.69 12.33
N GLU A 157 -14.35 -10.31 12.85
CA GLU A 157 -14.95 -10.91 14.03
C GLU A 157 -15.96 -12.01 13.68
N LYS A 158 -16.76 -11.78 12.64
CA LYS A 158 -17.87 -12.66 12.22
C LYS A 158 -17.43 -13.68 11.17
N VAL A 159 -16.52 -13.31 10.28
CA VAL A 159 -15.94 -14.25 9.31
C VAL A 159 -14.94 -15.16 10.02
N THR A 160 -15.45 -16.25 10.59
CA THR A 160 -14.62 -17.25 11.28
C THR A 160 -14.28 -18.44 10.38
N PRO A 161 -13.18 -19.17 10.64
CA PRO A 161 -12.88 -20.43 9.95
C PRO A 161 -14.04 -21.45 10.03
N ARG A 162 -14.71 -21.51 11.18
CA ARG A 162 -15.88 -22.38 11.40
C ARG A 162 -17.08 -21.95 10.56
N TRP A 163 -17.30 -20.65 10.43
CA TRP A 163 -18.37 -20.11 9.60
C TRP A 163 -18.11 -20.43 8.12
N LEU A 164 -16.90 -20.19 7.64
CA LEU A 164 -16.49 -20.55 6.27
C LEU A 164 -16.71 -22.03 5.98
N PHE A 165 -16.36 -22.93 6.90
CA PHE A 165 -16.59 -24.37 6.72
C PHE A 165 -18.07 -24.73 6.56
N ARG A 166 -18.96 -24.04 7.29
CA ARG A 166 -20.41 -24.34 7.32
C ARG A 166 -21.17 -23.91 6.07
N LEU A 167 -20.58 -23.07 5.22
CA LEU A 167 -21.22 -22.68 3.97
C LEU A 167 -21.36 -23.88 3.03
N THR A 168 -22.52 -24.02 2.40
CA THR A 168 -22.63 -24.90 1.22
C THR A 168 -21.75 -24.37 0.10
N LYS A 169 -21.48 -25.19 -0.93
CA LYS A 169 -20.72 -24.72 -2.10
C LYS A 169 -21.39 -23.50 -2.74
N LYS A 170 -22.71 -23.56 -2.96
CA LYS A 170 -23.50 -22.47 -3.55
C LYS A 170 -23.42 -21.18 -2.72
N GLU A 171 -23.61 -21.28 -1.41
CA GLU A 171 -23.52 -20.13 -0.49
C GLU A 171 -22.12 -19.51 -0.48
N PHE A 172 -21.07 -20.33 -0.51
CA PHE A 172 -19.70 -19.81 -0.55
C PHE A 172 -19.41 -19.06 -1.85
N GLU A 173 -19.84 -19.58 -3.01
CA GLU A 173 -19.68 -18.86 -4.28
C GLU A 173 -20.46 -17.54 -4.29
N GLU A 174 -21.69 -17.52 -3.77
CA GLU A 174 -22.47 -16.29 -3.65
C GLU A 174 -21.77 -15.26 -2.75
N PHE A 175 -21.21 -15.70 -1.62
CA PHE A 175 -20.44 -14.83 -0.73
C PHE A 175 -19.21 -14.25 -1.42
N ILE A 176 -18.43 -15.07 -2.12
CA ILE A 176 -17.24 -14.63 -2.88
C ILE A 176 -17.61 -13.60 -3.97
N GLN A 177 -18.70 -13.83 -4.71
CA GLN A 177 -19.17 -12.87 -5.72
C GLN A 177 -19.50 -11.50 -5.10
N LYS A 178 -20.10 -11.48 -3.90
CA LYS A 178 -20.38 -10.24 -3.18
C LYS A 178 -19.11 -9.56 -2.67
N CYS A 179 -18.13 -10.31 -2.17
CA CYS A 179 -16.80 -9.78 -1.82
C CYS A 179 -16.11 -9.13 -3.02
N SER A 180 -16.08 -9.82 -4.17
CA SER A 180 -15.49 -9.31 -5.41
C SER A 180 -16.18 -8.02 -5.90
N HIS A 181 -17.51 -7.93 -5.72
CA HIS A 181 -18.24 -6.71 -6.03
C HIS A 181 -17.87 -5.55 -5.09
N MET A 182 -17.79 -5.80 -3.78
CA MET A 182 -17.40 -4.80 -2.78
C MET A 182 -15.98 -4.29 -2.98
N SER A 183 -15.00 -5.17 -3.21
CA SER A 183 -13.61 -4.78 -3.50
C SER A 183 -13.51 -3.88 -4.74
N LYS A 184 -14.31 -4.14 -5.78
CA LYS A 184 -14.38 -3.27 -6.97
C LYS A 184 -14.98 -1.90 -6.68
N LEU A 185 -15.90 -1.78 -5.73
CA LEU A 185 -16.47 -0.51 -5.32
C LEU A 185 -15.45 0.32 -4.52
N GLU A 186 -14.77 -0.30 -3.56
CA GLU A 186 -13.70 0.32 -2.77
C GLU A 186 -12.61 0.91 -3.68
N ASN A 187 -12.19 0.15 -4.70
CA ASN A 187 -11.21 0.62 -5.69
C ASN A 187 -11.73 1.75 -6.58
N ARG A 188 -13.02 1.74 -6.97
CA ARG A 188 -13.61 2.83 -7.77
C ARG A 188 -13.74 4.13 -6.99
N ASP A 189 -14.07 4.06 -5.70
CA ASP A 189 -14.17 5.26 -4.87
C ASP A 189 -12.79 5.92 -4.72
N ILE A 190 -11.73 5.11 -4.61
CA ILE A 190 -10.33 5.57 -4.66
C ILE A 190 -10.03 6.22 -6.01
N ASP A 191 -10.33 5.55 -7.14
CA ASP A 191 -10.10 6.09 -8.48
C ASP A 191 -10.89 7.38 -8.75
N ASN A 192 -12.13 7.47 -8.24
CA ASN A 192 -12.95 8.66 -8.36
C ASN A 192 -12.41 9.80 -7.49
N LEU A 193 -11.89 9.52 -6.29
CA LEU A 193 -11.22 10.53 -5.47
C LEU A 193 -9.99 11.10 -6.21
N ILE A 194 -9.26 10.24 -6.91
CA ILE A 194 -8.09 10.62 -7.71
C ILE A 194 -8.50 11.43 -8.95
N ASN A 195 -9.56 11.02 -9.66
CA ASN A 195 -9.94 11.61 -10.95
C ASN A 195 -10.92 12.80 -10.84
N SER A 196 -11.63 12.96 -9.74
CA SER A 196 -12.59 14.06 -9.50
C SER A 196 -11.94 15.36 -9.01
N SER A 197 -10.61 15.47 -9.11
CA SER A 197 -9.88 16.72 -8.91
C SER A 197 -9.57 17.47 -10.23
N PRO A 198 -10.55 18.04 -10.96
CA PRO A 198 -10.28 19.13 -11.90
C PRO A 198 -10.71 20.47 -11.29
N ILE A 199 -9.78 21.22 -10.69
CA ILE A 199 -10.05 22.64 -10.42
C ILE A 199 -9.88 23.40 -11.73
N ARG A 200 -11.01 23.59 -12.41
CA ARG A 200 -11.20 24.58 -13.46
C ARG A 200 -11.17 25.96 -12.79
N SER A 201 -10.09 26.69 -12.95
CA SER A 201 -9.93 28.06 -12.46
C SER A 201 -10.92 29.00 -13.16
N GLN A 202 -12.04 29.30 -12.51
CA GLN A 202 -12.84 30.47 -12.86
C GLN A 202 -12.19 31.70 -12.23
N SER A 203 -11.69 32.58 -13.08
CA SER A 203 -11.22 33.92 -12.73
C SER A 203 -12.40 34.76 -12.21
N ILE A 204 -12.39 35.07 -10.91
CA ILE A 204 -13.29 36.07 -10.32
C ILE A 204 -12.68 37.45 -10.60
N ASN A 205 -13.30 38.23 -11.47
CA ASN A 205 -13.05 39.67 -11.61
C ASN A 205 -13.72 40.39 -10.44
N ILE A 206 -12.93 41.02 -9.57
CA ILE A 206 -13.43 41.97 -8.57
C ILE A 206 -12.96 43.36 -8.99
N THR A 207 -13.89 44.16 -9.49
CA THR A 207 -13.77 45.62 -9.62
C THR A 207 -14.86 46.28 -8.79
N SER A 208 -14.47 46.96 -7.70
CA SER A 208 -15.20 48.07 -7.09
C SER A 208 -14.27 48.75 -6.09
N ILE A 209 -13.69 49.90 -6.44
CA ILE A 209 -14.13 51.26 -6.06
C ILE A 209 -14.03 51.50 -4.54
N VAL A 210 -12.99 52.23 -4.12
CA VAL A 210 -13.10 53.33 -3.13
C VAL A 210 -12.13 54.43 -3.57
N SER A 211 -12.64 55.65 -3.48
CA SER A 211 -12.17 56.92 -3.99
C SER A 211 -11.36 57.73 -2.95
N ASP A 212 -10.24 58.30 -3.44
CA ASP A 212 -9.78 59.69 -3.20
C ASP A 212 -9.08 60.09 -1.87
N PRO A 213 -8.39 61.26 -1.78
CA PRO A 213 -6.99 61.45 -2.23
C PRO A 213 -6.10 62.19 -1.20
N HIS A 214 -4.78 62.28 -1.44
CA HIS A 214 -3.91 63.46 -1.18
C HIS A 214 -2.41 63.10 -1.26
N TYR A 215 -1.69 63.57 -2.29
CA TYR A 215 -0.59 64.55 -2.19
C TYR A 215 0.14 64.69 -3.53
N ASN A 216 0.35 65.94 -3.93
CA ASN A 216 1.14 66.38 -5.08
C ASN A 216 2.65 66.24 -4.79
N SER A 217 3.45 65.87 -5.80
CA SER A 217 4.50 66.76 -6.32
C SER A 217 5.10 66.25 -7.64
N LEU A 218 5.31 67.22 -8.53
CA LEU A 218 6.00 67.17 -9.81
C LEU A 218 7.31 66.38 -9.81
N ASP A 219 7.60 65.69 -10.93
CA ASP A 219 8.65 66.18 -11.82
C ASP A 219 8.50 65.69 -13.26
N THR A 220 8.84 66.59 -14.16
CA THR A 220 8.64 66.54 -15.61
C THR A 220 9.99 66.26 -16.26
N ILE A 221 10.16 65.17 -17.02
CA ILE A 221 11.18 65.12 -18.08
C ILE A 221 10.55 64.47 -19.32
N ASN A 222 10.68 65.21 -20.41
CA ASN A 222 10.10 64.96 -21.71
C ASN A 222 11.18 64.42 -22.68
N THR A 223 10.68 63.71 -23.69
CA THR A 223 11.22 63.52 -25.06
C THR A 223 12.37 62.55 -25.38
N ASN A 224 11.98 61.58 -26.23
CA ASN A 224 12.63 61.08 -27.45
C ASN A 224 13.86 60.16 -27.25
N THR A 225 13.94 58.98 -27.87
CA THR A 225 14.00 58.82 -29.33
C THR A 225 13.78 57.36 -29.71
N ILE A 226 12.95 57.14 -30.73
CA ILE A 226 12.73 55.87 -31.43
C ILE A 226 13.99 55.52 -32.23
N ASN A 227 14.56 54.34 -32.00
CA ASN A 227 15.42 53.67 -32.98
C ASN A 227 15.03 52.20 -33.08
N SER A 228 14.25 51.92 -34.13
CA SER A 228 14.02 50.60 -34.68
C SER A 228 15.26 50.17 -35.45
N GLN A 229 16.06 49.25 -34.88
CA GLN A 229 17.05 48.51 -35.65
C GLN A 229 16.78 47.01 -35.55
N LEU A 230 16.43 46.48 -36.73
CA LEU A 230 16.45 45.09 -37.20
C LEU A 230 16.77 44.01 -36.16
N TYR A 231 15.70 43.33 -35.73
CA TYR A 231 15.75 41.96 -35.27
C TYR A 231 16.26 41.07 -36.43
N ARG A 232 17.50 40.57 -36.31
CA ARG A 232 17.88 39.34 -37.01
C ARG A 232 17.24 38.17 -36.25
N PRO A 233 16.60 37.21 -36.94
CA PRO A 233 16.21 35.98 -36.27
C PRO A 233 17.49 35.27 -35.86
N VAL A 234 17.72 35.17 -34.54
CA VAL A 234 18.70 34.24 -33.99
C VAL A 234 18.10 32.86 -34.19
N ASP A 235 18.82 32.00 -34.92
CA ASP A 235 18.46 30.61 -35.08
C ASP A 235 18.29 29.95 -33.71
N ASN A 236 17.06 29.60 -33.37
CA ASN A 236 16.68 28.84 -32.17
C ASN A 236 17.08 27.36 -32.35
N ASN A 237 18.37 27.08 -32.48
CA ASN A 237 18.90 25.71 -32.47
C ASN A 237 19.89 25.43 -31.34
N ASP A 238 20.01 26.32 -30.35
CA ASP A 238 20.60 25.96 -29.06
C ASP A 238 19.53 25.28 -28.19
N ILE A 239 19.10 24.09 -28.64
CA ILE A 239 18.63 23.07 -27.69
C ILE A 239 19.89 22.71 -26.91
N LEU A 240 20.04 23.31 -25.73
CA LEU A 240 21.00 22.88 -24.72
C LEU A 240 20.81 21.38 -24.55
N GLU A 241 21.73 20.60 -25.12
CA GLU A 241 22.00 19.24 -24.69
C GLU A 241 22.28 19.34 -23.19
N HIS A 242 21.24 19.13 -22.37
CA HIS A 242 21.46 18.69 -21.02
C HIS A 242 22.32 17.45 -21.19
N ASN A 243 23.60 17.59 -20.86
CA ASN A 243 24.53 16.50 -20.64
C ASN A 243 23.92 15.62 -19.57
N ASN A 244 22.97 14.79 -19.99
CA ASN A 244 22.29 13.83 -19.19
C ASN A 244 23.38 12.80 -18.94
N THR A 245 24.09 12.98 -17.82
CA THR A 245 25.18 12.11 -17.38
C THR A 245 24.74 10.66 -17.30
N GLY A 246 23.43 10.40 -17.42
CA GLY A 246 22.82 9.10 -17.26
C GLY A 246 22.85 8.70 -15.80
N ILE A 247 23.03 9.65 -14.88
CA ILE A 247 23.16 9.38 -13.45
C ILE A 247 22.08 10.17 -12.72
N TRP A 248 21.29 9.48 -11.90
CA TRP A 248 20.39 10.10 -10.94
C TRP A 248 21.02 10.15 -9.55
N LYS A 249 20.95 11.31 -8.90
CA LYS A 249 21.26 11.51 -7.48
C LYS A 249 19.98 11.54 -6.67
N LEU A 250 19.83 10.57 -5.78
CA LEU A 250 18.64 10.44 -4.93
C LEU A 250 19.03 10.63 -3.47
N VAL A 251 18.18 11.31 -2.71
CA VAL A 251 18.38 11.49 -1.27
C VAL A 251 17.11 11.22 -0.47
N THR A 252 17.30 10.81 0.79
CA THR A 252 16.24 10.82 1.80
C THR A 252 16.70 11.48 3.10
N GLN A 253 15.83 12.29 3.71
CA GLN A 253 16.06 12.83 5.06
C GLN A 253 14.76 13.05 5.83
N ASN A 254 14.74 12.66 7.10
CA ASN A 254 13.73 13.12 8.04
C ASN A 254 14.05 14.55 8.51
N LEU A 255 13.15 15.48 8.23
CA LEU A 255 13.36 16.90 8.55
C LEU A 255 12.82 17.31 9.91
N ARG A 256 12.06 16.47 10.63
CA ARG A 256 11.47 16.82 11.95
C ARG A 256 10.66 18.14 11.97
N GLY A 257 10.13 18.55 10.82
CA GLY A 257 9.42 19.81 10.62
C GLY A 257 10.12 20.69 9.61
N ILE A 258 9.42 21.10 8.55
CA ILE A 258 9.98 21.98 7.49
C ILE A 258 9.29 23.35 7.46
N SER A 259 8.47 23.70 8.44
CA SER A 259 7.68 24.94 8.39
C SER A 259 8.48 26.23 8.54
N GLU A 260 9.72 26.16 9.01
CA GLU A 260 10.60 27.32 9.21
C GLU A 260 11.22 27.80 7.88
N ASP A 261 11.07 29.08 7.56
CA ASP A 261 11.51 29.66 6.27
C ASP A 261 13.01 29.51 6.02
N LEU A 262 13.85 29.75 7.04
CA LEU A 262 15.29 29.64 6.91
C LEU A 262 15.68 28.20 6.59
N LYS A 263 15.11 27.23 7.32
CA LYS A 263 15.33 25.81 7.10
C LYS A 263 14.89 25.37 5.70
N GLN A 264 13.74 25.84 5.22
CA GLN A 264 13.30 25.61 3.85
C GLN A 264 14.33 26.14 2.85
N GLN A 265 14.77 27.39 3.02
CA GLN A 265 15.74 28.01 2.12
C GLN A 265 17.06 27.24 2.10
N THR A 266 17.67 26.97 3.26
CA THR A 266 18.96 26.28 3.33
C THR A 266 18.87 24.85 2.78
N TRP A 267 17.77 24.13 3.04
CA TRP A 267 17.55 22.80 2.48
C TRP A 267 17.39 22.83 0.96
N TRP A 268 16.67 23.82 0.43
CA TRP A 268 16.52 24.02 -1.00
C TRP A 268 17.85 24.35 -1.68
N ASP A 269 18.62 25.26 -1.09
CA ASP A 269 19.93 25.66 -1.60
C ASP A 269 20.86 24.45 -1.66
N TYR A 270 20.83 23.55 -0.66
CA TYR A 270 21.53 22.27 -0.73
C TYR A 270 21.07 21.41 -1.92
N CYS A 271 19.76 21.23 -2.11
CA CYS A 271 19.23 20.42 -3.21
C CYS A 271 19.65 20.95 -4.59
N VAL A 272 19.71 22.27 -4.75
CA VAL A 272 20.13 22.92 -6.00
C VAL A 272 21.65 22.80 -6.19
N ASN A 273 22.44 23.08 -5.15
CA ASN A 273 23.89 23.06 -5.22
C ASN A 273 24.44 21.66 -5.49
N GLU A 274 23.86 20.63 -4.87
CA GLU A 274 24.26 19.24 -5.08
C GLU A 274 23.74 18.63 -6.39
N ASN A 275 22.88 19.37 -7.12
CA ASN A 275 22.20 18.91 -8.32
C ASN A 275 21.46 17.59 -8.08
N LEU A 276 20.61 17.54 -7.05
CA LEU A 276 19.83 16.34 -6.76
C LEU A 276 18.73 16.15 -7.83
N ASP A 277 18.36 14.90 -8.09
CA ASP A 277 17.32 14.56 -9.05
C ASP A 277 16.02 14.17 -8.35
N ILE A 278 16.12 13.37 -7.28
CA ILE A 278 14.97 12.89 -6.50
C ILE A 278 15.25 13.11 -5.01
N VAL A 279 14.34 13.82 -4.34
CA VAL A 279 14.45 14.18 -2.92
C VAL A 279 13.24 13.63 -2.18
N PHE A 280 13.47 12.76 -1.20
CA PHE A 280 12.43 12.23 -0.32
C PHE A 280 12.57 12.78 1.09
N ILE A 281 11.50 13.37 1.63
CA ILE A 281 11.52 13.99 2.96
C ILE A 281 10.44 13.39 3.86
N THR A 282 10.77 13.15 5.12
CA THR A 282 9.80 12.63 6.11
C THR A 282 9.63 13.57 7.30
N LYS A 283 8.53 13.36 8.05
CA LYS A 283 8.11 14.16 9.22
C LYS A 283 8.17 15.67 8.98
N THR A 284 7.60 16.15 7.86
CA THR A 284 7.52 17.59 7.53
C THR A 284 6.67 18.41 8.51
N LYS A 285 5.80 17.76 9.29
CA LYS A 285 4.87 18.36 10.29
C LYS A 285 3.98 19.46 9.73
N THR A 286 3.68 19.40 8.43
CA THR A 286 2.77 20.34 7.79
C THR A 286 1.34 19.86 7.89
N THR A 287 0.45 20.71 8.39
CA THR A 287 -0.97 20.40 8.65
C THR A 287 -1.88 20.55 7.43
N THR A 288 -1.40 21.16 6.35
CA THR A 288 -2.16 21.40 5.13
C THR A 288 -1.41 20.84 3.93
N ILE A 289 -2.10 19.99 3.15
CA ILE A 289 -1.78 19.70 1.74
C ILE A 289 -2.07 20.98 0.96
N SER A 290 -1.35 22.06 1.25
CA SER A 290 -1.41 23.24 0.42
C SER A 290 -0.35 23.06 -0.64
N GLU A 291 -0.74 23.20 -1.91
CA GLU A 291 0.15 23.42 -3.06
C GLU A 291 1.15 24.59 -2.81
N LYS A 292 1.01 25.32 -1.69
CA LYS A 292 1.95 26.31 -1.15
C LYS A 292 3.18 25.74 -0.42
N MET A 293 3.39 24.42 -0.38
CA MET A 293 4.74 23.87 -0.15
C MET A 293 5.67 24.02 -1.38
N ILE A 294 5.27 24.82 -2.37
CA ILE A 294 6.26 25.60 -3.11
C ILE A 294 7.05 26.42 -2.08
N PHE A 295 8.37 26.41 -2.13
CA PHE A 295 9.28 27.33 -1.42
C PHE A 295 8.89 28.80 -1.73
N SER A 296 7.79 29.26 -1.14
CA SER A 296 6.88 30.25 -1.73
C SER A 296 7.39 31.68 -1.57
N LYS A 297 8.29 31.91 -0.60
CA LYS A 297 8.99 33.20 -0.46
C LYS A 297 10.00 33.46 -1.56
N GLN A 298 10.56 32.41 -2.19
CA GLN A 298 11.36 32.60 -3.41
C GLN A 298 10.49 32.98 -4.61
N LYS A 299 9.16 32.75 -4.60
CA LYS A 299 8.29 33.21 -5.70
C LYS A 299 8.09 34.73 -5.68
N MET A 300 8.10 35.38 -4.52
CA MET A 300 7.88 36.84 -4.40
C MET A 300 9.17 37.68 -4.54
N ASN A 301 10.31 37.24 -3.99
CA ASN A 301 11.57 37.98 -4.18
C ASN A 301 12.22 37.79 -5.57
N ASN A 302 11.72 36.84 -6.37
CA ASN A 302 12.24 36.53 -7.69
C ASN A 302 11.46 37.14 -8.86
N GLN A 303 10.47 38.02 -8.62
CA GLN A 303 9.88 38.87 -9.66
C GLN A 303 10.80 40.06 -10.04
N THR A 304 11.75 40.43 -9.18
CA THR A 304 12.73 41.50 -9.43
C THR A 304 14.07 41.03 -10.00
N ARG A 305 14.31 39.72 -10.14
CA ARG A 305 15.51 39.15 -10.80
C ARG A 305 15.13 38.36 -12.06
N LYS A 306 14.79 39.10 -13.14
CA LYS A 306 14.72 38.61 -14.53
C LYS A 306 16.13 38.68 -15.15
N VAL A 307 16.98 37.67 -14.95
CA VAL A 307 18.15 37.44 -15.80
C VAL A 307 18.39 35.93 -15.95
N ASN A 308 17.99 35.40 -17.11
CA ASN A 308 18.55 34.30 -17.91
C ASN A 308 18.86 32.90 -17.36
N ASN A 309 18.56 32.52 -16.11
CA ASN A 309 18.69 31.11 -15.70
C ASN A 309 17.33 30.40 -15.64
N GLU A 310 17.12 29.45 -16.55
CA GLU A 310 16.03 28.47 -16.48
C GLU A 310 16.10 27.74 -15.13
N ARG A 311 15.04 27.90 -14.34
CA ARG A 311 15.04 27.53 -12.92
C ARG A 311 14.71 26.05 -12.76
N LYS A 312 15.56 25.31 -12.04
CA LYS A 312 15.24 23.94 -11.60
C LYS A 312 14.05 23.97 -10.64
N MET A 313 12.95 23.33 -11.04
CA MET A 313 11.78 23.12 -10.19
C MET A 313 11.63 21.62 -9.92
N TYR A 314 11.46 21.24 -8.65
CA TYR A 314 11.10 19.87 -8.29
C TYR A 314 9.58 19.71 -8.32
N ASN A 315 9.13 18.62 -8.91
CA ASN A 315 7.73 18.19 -8.79
C ASN A 315 7.55 17.49 -7.44
N LEU A 316 6.50 17.84 -6.70
CA LEU A 316 6.18 17.20 -5.42
C LEU A 316 5.24 16.02 -5.64
N TRP A 317 5.61 14.87 -5.11
CA TRP A 317 4.81 13.64 -5.16
C TRP A 317 4.54 13.18 -3.71
N TRP A 318 3.32 12.72 -3.45
CA TRP A 318 2.97 12.08 -2.19
C TRP A 318 2.60 10.62 -2.47
N SER A 319 2.98 9.72 -1.57
CA SER A 319 2.55 8.33 -1.62
C SER A 319 2.17 7.89 -0.21
N SER A 320 1.01 7.25 -0.08
CA SER A 320 0.60 6.58 1.16
C SER A 320 1.02 5.11 1.13
N VAL A 321 1.21 4.50 2.31
CA VAL A 321 1.50 3.06 2.44
C VAL A 321 0.42 2.22 1.74
N ALA A 322 -0.83 2.69 1.71
CA ALA A 322 -1.93 2.01 1.02
C ALA A 322 -1.75 1.92 -0.51
N GLU A 323 -1.14 2.93 -1.14
CA GLU A 323 -0.93 2.96 -2.60
C GLU A 323 0.21 2.05 -3.07
N ALA A 324 1.19 1.75 -2.20
CA ALA A 324 2.30 0.88 -2.50
C ALA A 324 1.91 -0.60 -2.61
N HIS A 325 0.77 -1.01 -2.03
CA HIS A 325 0.29 -2.40 -2.05
C HIS A 325 -0.56 -2.76 -3.27
N ASN A 326 -1.27 -1.79 -3.86
CA ASN A 326 -2.14 -2.02 -5.03
C ASN A 326 -1.37 -2.12 -6.35
N ASN A 327 -0.13 -1.64 -6.39
CA ASN A 327 0.74 -1.74 -7.54
C ASN A 327 1.85 -2.74 -7.22
N ASN A 328 1.64 -4.04 -7.56
CA ASN A 328 2.64 -5.11 -7.57
C ASN A 328 4.05 -4.58 -7.28
N LEU A 329 4.56 -4.73 -6.04
CA LEU A 329 5.85 -4.19 -5.56
C LEU A 329 6.87 -4.14 -6.71
N GLY A 330 6.90 -2.99 -7.37
CA GLY A 330 7.46 -2.89 -8.71
C GLY A 330 8.97 -2.85 -8.66
N SER A 331 9.57 -2.82 -9.84
CA SER A 331 10.94 -2.40 -10.09
C SER A 331 11.20 -0.96 -9.60
N GLY A 332 11.31 -0.75 -8.29
CA GLY A 332 11.34 0.57 -7.66
C GLY A 332 12.40 0.74 -6.59
N VAL A 333 12.57 1.98 -6.14
CA VAL A 333 13.43 2.37 -5.01
C VAL A 333 12.54 2.68 -3.81
N ALA A 334 12.85 2.11 -2.65
CA ALA A 334 12.17 2.41 -1.39
C ALA A 334 13.11 3.18 -0.47
N MET A 335 12.69 4.35 0.03
CA MET A 335 13.53 5.21 0.85
C MET A 335 12.74 5.90 1.95
N GLY A 336 13.39 6.18 3.08
CA GLY A 336 12.75 6.89 4.18
C GLY A 336 13.37 6.61 5.54
N ASP A 337 12.71 7.13 6.58
CA ASP A 337 12.95 6.83 7.99
C ASP A 337 12.13 5.60 8.40
N TRP A 338 12.80 4.48 8.61
CA TRP A 338 12.19 3.20 8.95
C TRP A 338 11.97 3.02 10.46
N ASN A 339 12.49 3.93 11.28
CA ASN A 339 12.57 3.81 12.75
C ASN A 339 13.20 2.48 13.25
N ALA A 340 13.92 1.75 12.38
CA ALA A 340 14.52 0.45 12.66
C ALA A 340 15.78 0.26 11.82
N THR A 341 16.71 -0.55 12.32
CA THR A 341 17.98 -0.84 11.62
C THR A 341 17.96 -2.22 10.96
N PRO A 342 18.54 -2.37 9.76
CA PRO A 342 18.63 -3.66 9.07
C PRO A 342 19.69 -4.58 9.66
N ASN A 343 20.78 -4.05 10.20
CA ASN A 343 21.78 -4.83 10.93
C ASN A 343 22.19 -4.13 12.24
N PRO A 344 21.50 -4.41 13.35
CA PRO A 344 21.73 -3.72 14.63
C PRO A 344 23.14 -3.91 15.23
N SER A 345 23.93 -4.88 14.75
CA SER A 345 25.29 -5.07 15.23
C SER A 345 26.28 -4.04 14.70
N ILE A 346 25.96 -3.39 13.58
CA ILE A 346 26.80 -2.35 12.95
C ILE A 346 26.07 -1.02 12.78
N ASP A 347 24.73 -1.05 12.77
CA ASP A 347 23.87 0.12 12.55
C ASP A 347 23.37 0.76 13.84
N ARG A 348 23.79 0.28 15.02
CA ARG A 348 23.47 0.86 16.32
C ARG A 348 24.74 1.17 17.10
N PHE A 349 24.70 2.28 17.83
CA PHE A 349 25.60 2.55 18.93
C PHE A 349 24.80 2.83 20.21
N PRO A 350 25.08 2.14 21.33
CA PRO A 350 25.99 0.99 21.43
C PRO A 350 25.55 -0.18 20.54
N GLU A 351 26.52 -0.96 20.07
CA GLU A 351 26.26 -2.11 19.20
C GLU A 351 25.38 -3.15 19.91
N LYS A 352 24.46 -3.76 19.16
CA LYS A 352 23.66 -4.88 19.66
C LYS A 352 24.23 -6.20 19.15
N ARG A 353 24.11 -7.28 19.93
CA ARG A 353 24.54 -8.62 19.50
C ARG A 353 23.74 -9.20 18.32
N LYS A 354 22.59 -8.61 17.99
CA LYS A 354 21.66 -9.11 16.98
C LYS A 354 22.06 -8.58 15.60
N THR A 355 22.25 -9.47 14.63
CA THR A 355 22.60 -9.12 13.24
C THR A 355 21.39 -9.02 12.30
N SER A 356 20.26 -9.62 12.69
CA SER A 356 19.02 -9.57 11.91
C SER A 356 18.28 -8.24 12.10
N ALA A 357 17.60 -7.79 11.05
CA ALA A 357 16.81 -6.56 11.04
C ALA A 357 15.83 -6.43 12.22
N GLU A 358 15.72 -5.21 12.73
CA GLU A 358 14.87 -4.86 13.88
C GLU A 358 13.37 -4.84 13.54
N SER A 359 13.01 -4.49 12.30
CA SER A 359 11.63 -4.39 11.84
C SER A 359 11.29 -5.50 10.87
N SER A 360 10.09 -6.07 11.03
CA SER A 360 9.54 -7.06 10.12
C SER A 360 9.20 -6.50 8.75
N LEU A 361 8.97 -5.19 8.63
CA LEU A 361 8.85 -4.50 7.34
C LEU A 361 10.18 -4.55 6.57
N ILE A 362 11.30 -4.26 7.24
CA ILE A 362 12.64 -4.36 6.66
C ILE A 362 12.94 -5.81 6.25
N GLN A 363 12.58 -6.78 7.10
CA GLN A 363 12.72 -8.20 6.74
C GLN A 363 11.91 -8.55 5.49
N SER A 364 10.68 -8.04 5.37
CA SER A 364 9.83 -8.26 4.20
C SER A 364 10.42 -7.65 2.92
N LEU A 365 11.03 -6.47 3.01
CA LEU A 365 11.79 -5.89 1.89
C LEU A 365 12.92 -6.81 1.46
N MET A 366 13.73 -7.29 2.41
CA MET A 366 14.82 -8.22 2.13
C MET A 366 14.31 -9.52 1.49
N TYR A 367 13.22 -10.10 2.00
CA TYR A 367 12.59 -11.29 1.41
C TYR A 367 12.01 -11.04 0.01
N SER A 368 11.61 -9.81 -0.28
CA SER A 368 11.12 -9.38 -1.60
C SER A 368 12.27 -9.07 -2.57
N GLY A 369 13.51 -9.39 -2.21
CA GLY A 369 14.70 -9.18 -3.04
C GLY A 369 15.20 -7.74 -3.05
N TYR A 370 14.82 -6.90 -2.09
CA TYR A 370 15.41 -5.57 -1.95
C TYR A 370 16.71 -5.64 -1.15
N ILE A 371 17.69 -4.86 -1.59
CA ILE A 371 19.00 -4.71 -0.94
C ILE A 371 19.17 -3.31 -0.36
N ASP A 372 19.82 -3.24 0.80
CA ASP A 372 20.20 -1.99 1.45
C ASP A 372 21.44 -1.41 0.77
N ILE A 373 21.25 -0.36 -0.01
CA ILE A 373 22.26 0.17 -0.92
C ILE A 373 23.51 0.63 -0.16
N TYR A 374 23.32 1.34 0.97
CA TYR A 374 24.46 1.83 1.75
C TYR A 374 25.30 0.66 2.26
N ARG A 375 24.67 -0.41 2.75
CA ARG A 375 25.37 -1.55 3.33
C ARG A 375 26.03 -2.44 2.28
N ILE A 376 25.49 -2.50 1.06
CA ILE A 376 26.12 -3.20 -0.08
C ILE A 376 27.44 -2.54 -0.44
N LEU A 377 27.47 -1.21 -0.58
CA LEU A 377 28.67 -0.47 -0.97
C LEU A 377 29.64 -0.19 0.18
N ASN A 378 29.16 -0.17 1.43
CA ASN A 378 29.93 0.21 2.61
C ASN A 378 29.84 -0.85 3.73
N LYS A 379 30.07 -2.12 3.39
CA LYS A 379 29.89 -3.31 4.27
C LYS A 379 30.36 -3.08 5.71
N ASP A 380 31.62 -2.65 5.86
CA ASP A 380 32.25 -2.53 7.19
C ASP A 380 32.27 -1.10 7.74
N LYS A 381 31.82 -0.09 6.98
CA LYS A 381 31.84 1.30 7.46
C LYS A 381 30.67 1.55 8.40
N VAL A 382 30.99 2.07 9.57
CA VAL A 382 30.02 2.52 10.56
C VAL A 382 29.68 3.98 10.31
N LYS A 383 28.47 4.24 9.79
CA LYS A 383 27.84 5.57 9.76
C LYS A 383 26.40 5.46 10.23
N PHE A 384 25.90 6.52 10.83
CA PHE A 384 24.56 6.60 11.42
C PHE A 384 23.79 7.74 10.76
N THR A 385 22.46 7.61 10.73
CA THR A 385 21.59 8.66 10.22
C THR A 385 20.82 9.37 11.31
N PHE A 386 20.83 8.87 12.54
CA PHE A 386 20.12 9.46 13.67
C PHE A 386 20.98 9.49 14.92
N HIS A 387 20.96 10.62 15.64
CA HIS A 387 21.66 10.80 16.90
C HIS A 387 20.68 11.16 18.02
N GLN A 388 20.64 10.33 19.06
CA GLN A 388 19.93 10.66 20.29
C GLN A 388 20.86 11.41 21.24
N ILE A 389 20.60 12.70 21.45
CA ILE A 389 21.37 13.57 22.33
C ILE A 389 20.59 13.82 23.62
N PHE A 390 21.25 13.68 24.77
CA PHE A 390 20.72 14.00 26.09
C PHE A 390 21.77 14.80 26.86
N ASN A 391 21.41 15.97 27.41
CA ASN A 391 22.34 16.87 28.11
C ASN A 391 23.63 17.14 27.32
N ASN A 392 23.52 17.46 26.02
CA ASN A 392 24.65 17.66 25.10
C ASN A 392 25.61 16.47 24.94
N THR A 393 25.21 15.27 25.38
CA THR A 393 25.96 14.03 25.20
C THR A 393 25.21 13.07 24.28
N ILE A 394 25.94 12.37 23.41
CA ILE A 394 25.34 11.37 22.53
C ILE A 394 25.06 10.11 23.36
N ARG A 395 23.77 9.80 23.53
CA ARG A 395 23.31 8.61 24.25
C ARG A 395 23.28 7.38 23.34
N SER A 396 22.81 7.56 22.11
CA SER A 396 22.76 6.49 21.12
C SER A 396 22.84 7.05 19.71
N LYS A 397 23.28 6.20 18.77
CA LYS A 397 23.27 6.48 17.33
C LYS A 397 22.63 5.33 16.58
N SER A 398 21.97 5.61 15.46
CA SER A 398 21.42 4.54 14.63
C SER A 398 21.31 4.91 13.15
N ARG A 399 21.44 3.94 12.26
CA ARG A 399 21.14 4.09 10.83
C ARG A 399 19.72 3.60 10.54
N ILE A 400 18.75 4.48 10.76
CA ILE A 400 17.31 4.20 10.60
C ILE A 400 16.73 4.83 9.33
N ASP A 401 17.47 5.70 8.66
CA ASP A 401 17.15 6.22 7.35
C ASP A 401 17.95 5.41 6.32
N SER A 402 17.27 4.81 5.34
CA SER A 402 17.95 3.97 4.35
C SER A 402 17.22 3.96 3.01
N ILE A 403 17.99 3.71 1.96
CA ILE A 403 17.52 3.59 0.58
C ILE A 403 17.75 2.16 0.12
N TRP A 404 16.69 1.56 -0.43
CA TRP A 404 16.60 0.18 -0.83
C TRP A 404 16.21 0.10 -2.31
N ILE A 405 16.76 -0.87 -3.02
CA ILE A 405 16.46 -1.12 -4.42
C ILE A 405 16.32 -2.63 -4.64
N ASN A 406 15.51 -3.04 -5.62
CA ASN A 406 15.46 -4.44 -6.00
C ASN A 406 16.84 -4.91 -6.50
N GLN A 407 17.29 -6.08 -6.04
CA GLN A 407 18.62 -6.64 -6.33
C GLN A 407 18.90 -6.78 -7.83
N THR A 408 17.86 -6.92 -8.66
CA THR A 408 17.99 -6.96 -10.12
C THR A 408 18.69 -5.71 -10.68
N TYR A 409 18.68 -4.60 -9.94
CA TYR A 409 19.30 -3.34 -10.31
C TYR A 409 20.60 -3.03 -9.53
N GLU A 410 21.20 -4.01 -8.85
CA GLU A 410 22.44 -3.82 -8.09
C GLU A 410 23.56 -3.19 -8.93
N ASP A 411 23.71 -3.63 -10.18
CA ASP A 411 24.72 -3.12 -11.11
C ASP A 411 24.50 -1.67 -11.57
N SER A 412 23.31 -1.11 -11.31
CA SER A 412 23.02 0.30 -11.59
C SER A 412 23.49 1.23 -10.47
N ILE A 413 23.85 0.70 -9.30
CA ILE A 413 24.25 1.52 -8.14
C ILE A 413 25.71 1.97 -8.30
N MET A 414 25.94 3.28 -8.28
CA MET A 414 27.29 3.85 -8.43
C MET A 414 27.91 4.28 -7.10
N GLU A 415 27.13 4.91 -6.24
CA GLU A 415 27.61 5.50 -4.99
C GLU A 415 26.53 5.46 -3.92
N ALA A 416 26.94 5.36 -2.66
CA ALA A 416 26.07 5.55 -1.50
C ALA A 416 26.85 6.18 -0.35
N ASP A 417 26.30 7.24 0.23
CA ASP A 417 26.88 7.89 1.39
C ASP A 417 25.83 8.47 2.35
N ILE A 418 26.28 8.92 3.52
CA ILE A 418 25.50 9.66 4.50
C ILE A 418 26.19 11.00 4.75
N ASP A 419 25.47 12.08 4.43
CA ASP A 419 25.90 13.46 4.52
C ASP A 419 25.43 14.09 5.85
N ASP A 420 26.35 14.73 6.57
CA ASP A 420 26.01 15.45 7.80
C ASP A 420 25.31 16.78 7.47
N MET A 421 23.98 16.72 7.58
CA MET A 421 23.09 17.84 7.32
C MET A 421 22.50 18.43 8.61
N THR A 422 23.08 18.12 9.77
CA THR A 422 22.53 18.55 11.08
C THR A 422 22.41 20.07 11.18
N LEU A 423 23.40 20.82 10.70
CA LEU A 423 23.40 22.29 10.68
C LEU A 423 22.44 22.86 9.63
N VAL A 424 22.49 22.35 8.40
CA VAL A 424 21.70 22.84 7.26
C VAL A 424 20.22 22.55 7.44
N ALA A 425 19.90 21.32 7.83
CA ALA A 425 18.53 20.86 7.98
C ALA A 425 17.99 21.07 9.38
N ASN A 426 18.77 21.55 10.36
CA ASN A 426 18.36 21.65 11.77
C ASN A 426 17.56 20.41 12.21
N SER A 427 18.16 19.23 12.01
CA SER A 427 17.54 17.93 12.21
C SER A 427 18.49 17.04 13.01
N ASP A 428 17.92 16.17 13.83
CA ASP A 428 18.62 15.07 14.50
C ASP A 428 18.89 13.89 13.55
N HIS A 429 18.42 13.98 12.30
CA HIS A 429 18.71 13.05 11.23
C HIS A 429 19.70 13.63 10.22
N LEU A 430 20.64 12.80 9.77
CA LEU A 430 21.55 13.03 8.65
C LEU A 430 20.89 12.57 7.34
N CYS A 431 21.42 13.01 6.20
CA CYS A 431 20.85 12.72 4.89
C CYS A 431 21.50 11.48 4.28
N ALA A 432 20.70 10.48 3.86
CA ALA A 432 21.20 9.35 3.10
C ALA A 432 21.13 9.66 1.60
N ARG A 433 22.22 9.45 0.87
CA ARG A 433 22.38 9.79 -0.55
C ARG A 433 22.86 8.59 -1.35
N ILE A 434 22.37 8.47 -2.58
CA ILE A 434 22.87 7.51 -3.57
C ILE A 434 23.01 8.14 -4.95
N SER A 435 23.78 7.48 -5.82
CA SER A 435 23.87 7.76 -7.25
C SER A 435 23.57 6.48 -8.05
N ILE A 436 22.70 6.55 -9.05
CA ILE A 436 22.26 5.42 -9.89
C ILE A 436 22.54 5.72 -11.37
N ASP A 437 23.14 4.79 -12.10
CA ASP A 437 23.20 4.80 -13.56
C ASP A 437 21.81 4.47 -14.14
N VAL A 438 21.15 5.50 -14.67
CA VAL A 438 19.82 5.49 -15.25
C VAL A 438 19.74 4.56 -16.47
N LYS A 439 20.82 4.44 -17.26
CA LYS A 439 20.80 3.53 -18.42
C LYS A 439 20.67 2.10 -17.93
N ASN A 440 21.53 1.69 -17.00
CA ASN A 440 21.47 0.35 -16.42
C ASN A 440 20.16 0.10 -15.64
N TYR A 441 19.64 1.12 -14.96
CA TYR A 441 18.38 1.03 -14.22
C TYR A 441 17.15 0.90 -15.13
N CYS A 442 17.11 1.63 -16.26
CA CYS A 442 15.94 1.69 -17.15
C CYS A 442 16.01 0.74 -18.37
N ASP A 443 17.18 0.22 -18.75
CA ASP A 443 17.37 -0.54 -20.00
C ASP A 443 16.86 -2.00 -19.96
N GLY A 444 16.28 -2.45 -18.85
CA GLY A 444 15.60 -3.75 -18.78
C GLY A 444 14.17 -3.73 -19.32
N LEU A 445 13.95 -3.58 -20.64
CA LEU A 445 12.68 -3.80 -21.40
C LEU A 445 11.39 -3.03 -20.96
N SER A 446 11.30 -2.54 -19.72
CA SER A 446 10.09 -1.99 -19.10
C SER A 446 9.82 -0.54 -19.48
N TYR A 447 10.88 0.27 -19.67
CA TYR A 447 10.72 1.67 -20.09
C TYR A 447 10.08 1.78 -21.49
N LYS A 448 10.43 0.89 -22.43
CA LYS A 448 9.84 0.84 -23.78
C LYS A 448 8.36 0.41 -23.78
N LYS A 449 7.92 -0.37 -22.78
CA LYS A 449 6.54 -0.86 -22.68
C LYS A 449 5.58 0.23 -22.16
N HIS A 450 6.04 1.07 -21.23
CA HIS A 450 5.20 2.14 -20.66
C HIS A 450 5.21 3.45 -21.47
N LYS A 451 6.26 3.73 -22.25
CA LYS A 451 6.24 4.89 -23.18
C LYS A 451 5.22 4.72 -24.34
N ARG A 452 4.82 3.49 -24.66
CA ARG A 452 3.80 3.19 -25.68
C ARG A 452 2.35 3.29 -25.20
N LEU A 453 2.12 3.46 -23.90
CA LEU A 453 0.76 3.54 -23.32
C LEU A 453 0.27 4.98 -23.11
N ASN A 454 1.11 5.99 -23.37
CA ASN A 454 0.81 7.41 -23.17
C ASN A 454 0.84 8.23 -24.49
N TYR A 455 0.55 7.59 -25.63
CA TYR A 455 0.24 8.29 -26.89
C TYR A 455 -1.09 7.80 -27.44
#